data_AF-A0A538J5N8-F1
#
_entry.id   AF-A0A538J5N8-F1
#
_cell.length_a   1.000
_cell.length_b   1.000
_cell.length_c   1.000
_cell.angle_alpha   90.00
_cell.angle_beta   90.00
_cell.angle_gamma   90.00
#
_symmetry.space_group_name_H-M   'P 1'
#
loop_
_entity.id
_entity.type
_entity.pdbx_description
1 polymer ?
#
loop_
_entity_poly.entity_id
_entity_poly.type
_entity_poly.pdbx_seq_one_letter_code
_entity_poly.pdbx_strand_id
1 'polypeptide(L)'
;MPDRLYFTDDDAANELIATDPFALLMGFALDQQVTVPTAFTGPLKLRERLGTLDAKRIATTDPATLEELFRQKPAIHRFPGSMATRVQDLAATIADEYDGDASRLWTEAADGADLKKRIAALPGFGDMKIRSLTAVLAKRYGVAAAAEVAPTHPTLGDVDSPEALAEYQAKKRAYKASLRAKT
;
A
#
# COMPACT_ATOMS: atom_id res chain seq x y z
N MET A 1 -4.99 15.94 1.76
CA MET A 1 -5.03 14.47 1.88
C MET A 1 -6.43 14.08 2.32
N PRO A 2 -6.96 12.92 1.91
CA PRO A 2 -8.26 12.45 2.39
C PRO A 2 -8.15 12.08 3.88
N ASP A 3 -9.26 12.18 4.61
CA ASP A 3 -9.30 11.74 6.02
C ASP A 3 -9.41 10.21 6.14
N ARG A 4 -9.94 9.55 5.09
CA ARG A 4 -10.12 8.09 5.02
C ARG A 4 -9.91 7.51 3.62
N LEU A 5 -9.33 6.31 3.58
CA LEU A 5 -9.38 5.41 2.43
C LEU A 5 -10.12 4.14 2.85
N TYR A 6 -11.24 3.84 2.23
CA TYR A 6 -12.13 2.74 2.63
C TYR A 6 -11.66 1.38 2.09
N PHE A 7 -10.41 1.03 2.37
CA PHE A 7 -9.79 -0.21 1.85
C PHE A 7 -9.96 -1.39 2.80
N THR A 8 -10.41 -1.13 4.02
CA THR A 8 -10.66 -2.13 5.07
C THR A 8 -11.98 -1.82 5.78
N ASP A 9 -12.47 -2.77 6.58
CA ASP A 9 -13.62 -2.55 7.47
C ASP A 9 -13.21 -1.90 8.81
N ASP A 10 -11.91 -1.70 9.04
CA ASP A 10 -11.35 -1.06 10.23
C ASP A 10 -11.15 0.43 9.99
N ASP A 11 -11.89 1.23 10.77
CA ASP A 11 -11.93 2.67 10.61
C ASP A 11 -10.60 3.36 10.93
N ALA A 12 -9.88 2.86 11.94
CA ALA A 12 -8.58 3.39 12.34
C ALA A 12 -7.49 3.03 11.32
N ALA A 13 -7.59 1.85 10.70
CA ALA A 13 -6.71 1.47 9.59
C ALA A 13 -6.96 2.36 8.37
N ASN A 14 -8.23 2.62 8.04
CA ASN A 14 -8.63 3.50 6.93
C ASN A 14 -8.15 4.94 7.11
N GLU A 15 -8.14 5.45 8.35
CA GLU A 15 -7.57 6.77 8.70
C GLU A 15 -6.06 6.77 8.55
N LEU A 16 -5.40 5.75 9.11
CA LEU A 16 -3.96 5.65 9.11
C LEU A 16 -3.40 5.62 7.68
N ILE A 17 -3.92 4.76 6.81
CA ILE A 17 -3.43 4.69 5.42
C ILE A 17 -3.80 5.92 4.58
N ALA A 18 -4.76 6.74 5.03
CA ALA A 18 -5.11 7.98 4.36
C ALA A 18 -4.16 9.13 4.73
N THR A 19 -3.73 9.16 5.99
CA THR A 19 -2.99 10.27 6.59
C THR A 19 -1.49 10.02 6.73
N ASP A 20 -1.05 8.76 6.74
CA ASP A 20 0.36 8.35 6.80
C ASP A 20 0.82 7.80 5.43
N PRO A 21 1.66 8.55 4.70
CA PRO A 21 2.23 8.14 3.41
C PRO A 21 2.93 6.78 3.43
N PHE A 22 3.66 6.46 4.50
CA PHE A 22 4.39 5.20 4.59
C PHE A 22 3.44 4.03 4.86
N ALA A 23 2.41 4.24 5.68
CA ALA A 23 1.35 3.26 5.88
C ALA A 23 0.64 2.88 4.57
N LEU A 24 0.37 3.87 3.70
CA LEU A 24 -0.20 3.62 2.37
C LEU A 24 0.71 2.71 1.52
N LEU A 25 2.00 3.06 1.42
CA LEU A 25 2.97 2.28 0.65
C LEU A 25 3.13 0.86 1.21
N MET A 26 3.17 0.71 2.53
CA MET A 26 3.22 -0.59 3.18
C MET A 26 1.97 -1.42 2.87
N GLY A 27 0.77 -0.84 2.89
CA GLY A 27 -0.45 -1.53 2.49
C GLY A 27 -0.36 -2.10 1.07
N PHE A 28 0.18 -1.33 0.11
CA PHE A 28 0.45 -1.83 -1.24
C PHE A 28 1.55 -2.90 -1.27
N ALA A 29 2.60 -2.79 -0.46
CA ALA A 29 3.64 -3.82 -0.37
C ALA A 29 3.06 -5.16 0.10
N LEU A 30 2.15 -5.11 1.08
CA LEU A 30 1.46 -6.24 1.68
C LEU A 30 0.30 -6.81 0.85
N ASP A 31 -0.22 -6.09 -0.16
CA ASP A 31 -1.26 -6.60 -1.08
C ASP A 31 -0.66 -7.63 -2.05
N GLN A 32 -0.29 -8.79 -1.49
CA GLN A 32 0.28 -9.90 -2.23
C GLN A 32 -0.36 -11.22 -1.79
N GLN A 33 -1.19 -11.74 -2.68
CA GLN A 33 -1.96 -12.97 -2.47
C GLN A 33 -2.84 -12.98 -1.21
N VAL A 34 -3.22 -11.82 -0.70
CA VAL A 34 -4.26 -11.65 0.33
C VAL A 34 -5.39 -10.79 -0.23
N THR A 35 -6.41 -10.52 0.58
CA THR A 35 -7.45 -9.54 0.22
C THR A 35 -6.94 -8.12 0.50
N VAL A 36 -7.53 -7.13 -0.17
CA VAL A 36 -7.23 -5.72 0.07
C VAL A 36 -7.42 -5.36 1.57
N PRO A 37 -8.56 -5.69 2.23
CA PRO A 37 -8.70 -5.46 3.66
C PRO A 37 -7.57 -6.04 4.50
N THR A 38 -7.18 -7.30 4.27
CA THR A 38 -6.11 -7.93 5.03
C THR A 38 -4.77 -7.21 4.88
N ALA A 39 -4.42 -6.80 3.66
CA ALA A 39 -3.18 -6.06 3.40
C ALA A 39 -3.17 -4.68 4.08
N PHE A 40 -4.26 -3.93 3.92
CA PHE A 40 -4.34 -2.54 4.36
C PHE A 40 -4.64 -2.37 5.86
N THR A 41 -5.05 -3.41 6.59
CA THR A 41 -5.01 -3.44 8.06
C THR A 41 -3.59 -3.71 8.61
N GLY A 42 -2.68 -4.24 7.77
CA GLY A 42 -1.31 -4.57 8.17
C GLY A 42 -0.52 -3.40 8.79
N PRO A 43 -0.55 -2.19 8.22
CA PRO A 43 0.08 -1.01 8.79
C PRO A 43 -0.31 -0.72 10.25
N LEU A 44 -1.60 -0.78 10.55
CA LEU A 44 -2.11 -0.52 11.90
C LEU A 44 -1.55 -1.53 12.89
N LYS A 45 -1.58 -2.82 12.55
CA LYS A 45 -1.04 -3.89 13.39
C LYS A 45 0.45 -3.71 13.66
N LEU A 46 1.24 -3.32 12.65
CA LEU A 46 2.67 -3.09 12.85
C LEU A 46 2.89 -1.89 13.78
N ARG A 47 2.14 -0.79 13.57
CA ARG A 47 2.19 0.40 14.42
C ARG A 47 1.88 0.07 15.88
N GLU A 48 0.87 -0.74 16.15
CA GLU A 48 0.49 -1.14 17.51
C GLU A 48 1.56 -2.00 18.20
N ARG A 49 2.25 -2.85 17.44
CA ARG A 49 3.25 -3.78 17.99
C ARG A 49 4.63 -3.16 18.15
N LEU A 50 5.05 -2.33 17.20
CA LEU A 50 6.34 -1.65 17.20
C LEU A 50 6.28 -0.27 17.90
N GLY A 51 5.09 0.32 18.00
CA GLY A 51 4.84 1.65 18.56
C GLY A 51 5.01 2.80 17.57
N THR A 52 5.42 2.53 16.31
CA THR A 52 5.66 3.57 15.29
C THR A 52 5.60 3.00 13.88
N LEU A 53 5.42 3.88 12.89
CA LEU A 53 5.64 3.62 11.47
C LEU A 53 6.78 4.45 10.86
N ASP A 54 7.64 5.03 11.71
CA ASP A 54 8.85 5.72 11.26
C ASP A 54 9.74 4.77 10.42
N ALA A 55 9.99 5.16 9.17
CA ALA A 55 10.70 4.32 8.21
C ALA A 55 12.14 4.02 8.67
N LYS A 56 12.84 5.00 9.27
CA LYS A 56 14.21 4.82 9.79
C LYS A 56 14.23 3.81 10.94
N ARG A 57 13.27 3.88 11.85
CA ARG A 57 13.11 2.92 12.95
C ARG A 57 12.83 1.51 12.43
N ILE A 58 11.93 1.36 11.46
CA ILE A 58 11.61 0.05 10.88
C ILE A 58 12.82 -0.52 10.14
N ALA A 59 13.49 0.28 9.31
CA ALA A 59 14.66 -0.14 8.54
C ALA A 59 15.78 -0.70 9.45
N THR A 60 16.01 -0.04 10.60
CA THR A 60 17.07 -0.40 11.57
C THR A 60 16.62 -1.41 12.63
N THR A 61 15.35 -1.84 12.64
CA THR A 61 14.87 -2.86 13.58
C THR A 61 15.56 -4.20 13.27
N ASP A 62 15.97 -4.93 14.30
CA ASP A 62 16.53 -6.27 14.11
C ASP A 62 15.57 -7.15 13.27
N PRO A 63 16.02 -7.77 12.17
CA PRO A 63 15.13 -8.49 11.25
C PRO A 63 14.35 -9.62 11.92
N ALA A 64 14.96 -10.35 12.86
CA ALA A 64 14.28 -11.42 13.60
C ALA A 64 13.18 -10.87 14.52
N THR A 65 13.44 -9.72 15.15
CA THR A 65 12.44 -8.99 15.94
C THR A 65 11.28 -8.56 15.05
N LEU A 66 11.53 -7.92 13.90
CA LEU A 66 10.46 -7.48 13.00
C LEU A 66 9.64 -8.67 12.47
N GLU A 67 10.29 -9.77 12.12
CA GLU A 67 9.61 -11.00 11.73
C GLU A 67 8.70 -11.54 12.85
N GLU A 68 9.15 -11.55 14.10
CA GLU A 68 8.32 -11.96 15.23
C GLU A 68 7.09 -11.07 15.39
N LEU A 69 7.24 -9.74 15.26
CA LEU A 69 6.11 -8.81 15.26
C LEU A 69 5.10 -9.15 14.16
N PHE A 70 5.55 -9.58 12.97
CA PHE A 70 4.66 -10.03 11.89
C PHE A 70 3.94 -11.35 12.20
N ARG A 71 4.59 -12.25 12.97
CA ARG A 71 4.06 -13.57 13.36
C ARG A 71 3.05 -13.54 14.50
N GLN A 72 3.13 -12.54 15.39
CA GLN A 72 2.20 -12.39 16.51
C GLN A 72 0.74 -12.53 16.05
N LYS A 73 -0.04 -13.38 16.75
CA LYS A 73 -1.42 -13.69 16.38
C LYS A 73 -2.39 -12.58 16.80
N PRO A 74 -3.36 -12.20 15.94
CA PRO A 74 -3.50 -12.61 14.54
C PRO A 74 -2.38 -12.04 13.66
N ALA A 75 -1.73 -12.87 12.85
CA ALA A 75 -0.57 -12.46 12.04
C ALA A 75 -0.88 -11.24 11.15
N ILE A 76 0.14 -10.44 10.85
CA ILE A 76 0.02 -9.31 9.91
C ILE A 76 -0.26 -9.84 8.51
N HIS A 77 0.45 -10.90 8.11
CA HIS A 77 0.32 -11.52 6.81
C HIS A 77 0.41 -13.04 6.90
N ARG A 78 -0.16 -13.75 5.92
CA ARG A 78 -0.05 -15.22 5.82
C ARG A 78 1.36 -15.73 5.48
N PHE A 79 2.24 -14.83 5.06
CA PHE A 79 3.67 -15.07 4.80
C PHE A 79 4.50 -14.09 5.63
N PRO A 80 4.56 -14.28 6.97
CA PRO A 80 5.06 -13.24 7.88
C PRO A 80 6.54 -12.92 7.67
N GLY A 81 7.42 -13.92 7.51
CA GLY A 81 8.86 -13.67 7.29
C GLY A 81 9.14 -12.89 6.01
N SER A 82 8.65 -13.37 4.86
CA SER A 82 8.92 -12.68 3.58
C SER A 82 8.29 -11.29 3.48
N MET A 83 7.14 -11.06 4.14
CA MET A 83 6.53 -9.73 4.19
C MET A 83 7.18 -8.81 5.21
N ALA A 84 7.74 -9.32 6.32
CA ALA A 84 8.56 -8.53 7.22
C ALA A 84 9.80 -7.99 6.49
N THR A 85 10.54 -8.86 5.79
CA THR A 85 11.67 -8.44 4.95
C THR A 85 11.23 -7.42 3.90
N ARG A 86 10.11 -7.66 3.19
CA ARG A 86 9.60 -6.72 2.18
C ARG A 86 9.33 -5.33 2.73
N VAL A 87 8.72 -5.25 3.92
CA VAL A 87 8.40 -3.98 4.57
C VAL A 87 9.67 -3.31 5.10
N GLN A 88 10.63 -4.08 5.60
CA GLN A 88 11.92 -3.56 6.02
C GLN A 88 12.72 -2.96 4.86
N ASP A 89 12.77 -3.66 3.71
CA ASP A 89 13.41 -3.17 2.49
C ASP A 89 12.73 -1.88 2.01
N LEU A 90 11.40 -1.83 2.04
CA LEU A 90 10.65 -0.62 1.70
C LEU A 90 10.98 0.53 2.65
N ALA A 91 11.05 0.26 3.96
CA ALA A 91 11.40 1.24 4.97
C ALA A 91 12.81 1.79 4.74
N ALA A 92 13.78 0.94 4.38
CA ALA A 92 15.13 1.34 4.05
C ALA A 92 15.16 2.26 2.81
N THR A 93 14.47 1.91 1.73
CA THR A 93 14.35 2.79 0.54
C THR A 93 13.76 4.17 0.91
N ILE A 94 12.70 4.20 1.73
CA ILE A 94 12.09 5.47 2.16
C ILE A 94 13.02 6.27 3.08
N ALA A 95 13.72 5.61 3.99
CA ALA A 95 14.70 6.24 4.88
C ALA A 95 15.86 6.87 4.10
N ASP A 96 16.42 6.14 3.13
CA ASP A 96 17.63 6.52 2.42
C ASP A 96 17.37 7.50 1.26
N GLU A 97 16.36 7.23 0.42
CA GLU A 97 16.10 8.02 -0.78
C GLU A 97 15.16 9.20 -0.52
N TYR A 98 14.32 9.12 0.52
CA TYR A 98 13.28 10.10 0.81
C TYR A 98 13.38 10.69 2.24
N ASP A 99 14.52 10.50 2.91
CA ASP A 99 14.80 10.99 4.27
C ASP A 99 13.77 10.55 5.33
N GLY A 100 13.10 9.43 5.09
CA GLY A 100 12.04 8.90 5.95
C GLY A 100 10.63 9.42 5.63
N ASP A 101 10.48 10.40 4.75
CA ASP A 101 9.18 10.95 4.34
C ASP A 101 8.71 10.34 3.01
N ALA A 102 7.86 9.31 3.11
CA ALA A 102 7.28 8.64 1.95
C ALA A 102 6.44 9.56 1.03
N SER A 103 5.95 10.72 1.50
CA SER A 103 5.19 11.63 0.64
C SER A 103 6.05 12.25 -0.47
N ARG A 104 7.35 12.41 -0.22
CA ARG A 104 8.34 12.94 -1.18
C ARG A 104 8.42 12.10 -2.45
N LEU A 105 8.00 10.84 -2.40
CA LEU A 105 7.85 9.97 -3.57
C LEU A 105 6.99 10.62 -4.67
N TRP A 106 5.92 11.33 -4.30
CA TRP A 106 5.01 11.96 -5.25
C TRP A 106 4.95 13.49 -5.17
N THR A 107 5.29 14.10 -4.04
CA THR A 107 5.33 15.57 -3.95
C THR A 107 6.53 16.18 -4.66
N GLU A 108 7.63 15.42 -4.82
CA GLU A 108 8.84 15.86 -5.52
C GLU A 108 8.99 15.27 -6.94
N ALA A 109 8.00 14.51 -7.41
CA ALA A 109 8.01 13.99 -8.76
C ALA A 109 7.85 15.13 -9.77
N ALA A 110 8.70 15.19 -10.79
CA ALA A 110 8.67 16.26 -11.78
C ALA A 110 7.43 16.17 -12.70
N ASP A 111 7.04 14.95 -13.07
CA ASP A 111 5.92 14.62 -13.94
C ASP A 111 5.46 13.17 -13.73
N GLY A 112 4.50 12.69 -14.51
CA GLY A 112 4.02 11.31 -14.42
C GLY A 112 5.08 10.26 -14.75
N ALA A 113 6.02 10.55 -15.65
CA ALA A 113 7.07 9.62 -16.02
C ALA A 113 8.08 9.43 -14.87
N ASP A 114 8.49 10.53 -14.22
CA ASP A 114 9.31 10.51 -13.02
C ASP A 114 8.59 9.80 -11.87
N LEU A 115 7.32 10.13 -11.61
CA LEU A 115 6.54 9.46 -10.57
C LEU A 115 6.45 7.94 -10.80
N LYS A 116 6.16 7.53 -12.04
CA LYS A 116 6.12 6.11 -12.41
C LYS A 116 7.47 5.43 -12.16
N LYS A 117 8.58 6.08 -12.52
CA LYS A 117 9.94 5.58 -12.29
C LYS A 117 10.22 5.42 -10.79
N ARG A 118 9.89 6.43 -9.98
CA ARG A 118 10.06 6.40 -8.51
C ARG A 118 9.28 5.26 -7.87
N ILE A 119 7.99 5.11 -8.21
CA ILE A 119 7.17 4.01 -7.68
C ILE A 119 7.71 2.65 -8.14
N ALA A 120 8.16 2.53 -9.39
CA ALA A 120 8.72 1.28 -9.92
C ALA A 120 10.04 0.87 -9.25
N ALA A 121 10.80 1.81 -8.68
CA ALA A 121 12.02 1.53 -7.94
C ALA A 121 11.76 0.95 -6.54
N LEU A 122 10.55 1.11 -6.00
CA LEU A 122 10.21 0.58 -4.68
C LEU A 122 10.21 -0.96 -4.66
N PRO A 123 10.75 -1.59 -3.59
CA PRO A 123 10.83 -3.04 -3.52
C PRO A 123 9.45 -3.68 -3.53
N GLY A 124 9.20 -4.50 -4.56
CA GLY A 124 7.95 -5.26 -4.70
C GLY A 124 6.81 -4.47 -5.36
N PHE A 125 7.11 -3.34 -6.00
CA PHE A 125 6.16 -2.55 -6.80
C PHE A 125 6.29 -2.88 -8.29
N GLY A 126 5.37 -3.74 -8.78
CA GLY A 126 5.21 -4.01 -10.20
C GLY A 126 4.13 -3.14 -10.86
N ASP A 127 3.92 -3.33 -12.17
CA ASP A 127 2.97 -2.55 -13.00
C ASP A 127 1.56 -2.42 -12.39
N MET A 128 1.02 -3.49 -11.80
CA MET A 128 -0.29 -3.44 -11.14
C MET A 128 -0.31 -2.45 -9.95
N LYS A 129 0.74 -2.44 -9.11
CA LYS A 129 0.82 -1.54 -7.95
C LYS A 129 1.09 -0.11 -8.38
N ILE A 130 1.91 0.09 -9.42
CA ILE A 130 2.11 1.41 -10.04
C ILE A 130 0.77 2.00 -10.48
N ARG A 131 -0.01 1.26 -11.26
CA ARG A 131 -1.33 1.71 -11.76
C ARG A 131 -2.31 1.97 -10.62
N SER A 132 -2.35 1.09 -9.62
CA SER A 132 -3.29 1.23 -8.51
C SER A 132 -2.92 2.38 -7.57
N LEU A 133 -1.63 2.56 -7.23
CA LEU A 133 -1.17 3.66 -6.38
C LEU A 133 -1.35 5.00 -7.10
N THR A 134 -0.97 5.11 -8.37
CA THR A 134 -1.18 6.34 -9.14
C THR A 134 -2.66 6.71 -9.27
N ALA A 135 -3.56 5.74 -9.42
CA ALA A 135 -5.00 6.01 -9.37
C ALA A 135 -5.45 6.54 -8.00
N VAL A 136 -4.96 5.97 -6.88
CA VAL A 136 -5.25 6.48 -5.54
C VAL A 136 -4.72 7.91 -5.36
N LEU A 137 -3.47 8.16 -5.74
CA LEU A 137 -2.84 9.48 -5.64
C LEU A 137 -3.58 10.53 -6.49
N ALA A 138 -3.99 10.17 -7.71
CA ALA A 138 -4.74 11.08 -8.58
C ALA A 138 -6.14 11.38 -8.01
N LYS A 139 -6.92 10.33 -7.71
CA LYS A 139 -8.35 10.45 -7.40
C LYS A 139 -8.63 10.83 -5.94
N ARG A 140 -7.77 10.45 -5.00
CA ARG A 140 -7.97 10.64 -3.56
C ARG A 140 -7.07 11.73 -2.98
N TYR A 141 -5.86 11.91 -3.53
CA TYR A 141 -4.90 12.91 -3.05
C TYR A 141 -4.77 14.13 -3.96
N GLY A 142 -5.34 14.10 -5.18
CA GLY A 142 -5.26 15.22 -6.12
C GLY A 142 -3.86 15.44 -6.71
N VAL A 143 -3.01 14.41 -6.75
CA VAL A 143 -1.65 14.53 -7.29
C VAL A 143 -1.69 14.59 -8.82
N ALA A 144 -1.34 15.74 -9.39
CA ALA A 144 -1.42 15.99 -10.84
C ALA A 144 -0.56 15.02 -11.67
N ALA A 145 0.71 14.83 -11.30
CA ALA A 145 1.61 13.87 -11.96
C ALA A 145 1.05 12.44 -11.97
N ALA A 146 0.28 12.06 -10.96
CA ALA A 146 -0.33 10.74 -10.90
C ALA A 146 -1.47 10.57 -11.91
N ALA A 147 -2.19 11.65 -12.25
CA ALA A 147 -3.29 11.62 -13.21
C ALA A 147 -2.82 11.30 -14.64
N GLU A 148 -1.58 11.65 -14.99
CA GLU A 148 -0.96 11.32 -16.29
C GLU A 148 -0.68 9.81 -16.45
N VAL A 149 -0.53 9.09 -15.34
CA VAL A 149 -0.17 7.67 -15.30
C VAL A 149 -1.37 6.78 -14.98
N ALA A 150 -2.30 7.31 -14.18
CA ALA A 150 -3.43 6.56 -13.66
C ALA A 150 -4.27 5.95 -14.80
N PRO A 151 -4.65 4.67 -14.70
CA PRO A 151 -5.51 4.05 -15.69
C PRO A 151 -6.91 4.67 -15.70
N THR A 152 -7.57 4.62 -16.87
CA THR A 152 -8.94 5.08 -17.07
C THR A 152 -10.00 4.06 -16.65
N HIS A 153 -9.63 2.78 -16.51
CA HIS A 153 -10.53 1.74 -16.02
C HIS A 153 -10.62 1.75 -14.48
N PRO A 154 -11.69 1.19 -13.89
CA PRO A 154 -11.85 1.16 -12.43
C PRO A 154 -10.72 0.43 -11.70
N THR A 155 -10.23 1.02 -10.61
CA THR A 155 -9.16 0.51 -9.75
C THR A 155 -9.48 0.74 -8.28
N LEU A 156 -8.53 0.42 -7.38
CA LEU A 156 -8.66 0.76 -5.96
C LEU A 156 -8.78 2.27 -5.71
N GLY A 157 -8.28 3.13 -6.62
CA GLY A 157 -8.46 4.59 -6.53
C GLY A 157 -9.92 5.05 -6.65
N ASP A 158 -10.82 4.18 -7.12
CA ASP A 158 -12.25 4.42 -7.23
C ASP A 158 -13.03 4.00 -5.97
N VAL A 159 -12.36 3.42 -4.97
CA VAL A 159 -13.00 3.00 -3.71
C VAL A 159 -13.07 4.18 -2.76
N ASP A 160 -14.28 4.71 -2.59
CA ASP A 160 -14.58 5.88 -1.76
C ASP A 160 -15.59 5.62 -0.64
N SER A 161 -16.09 4.39 -0.53
CA SER A 161 -16.97 3.93 0.54
C SER A 161 -16.81 2.42 0.78
N PRO A 162 -17.33 1.88 1.90
CA PRO A 162 -17.39 0.44 2.13
C PRO A 162 -18.18 -0.31 1.03
N GLU A 163 -19.25 0.30 0.50
CA GLU A 163 -20.04 -0.27 -0.59
C GLU A 163 -19.21 -0.34 -1.89
N ALA A 164 -18.45 0.72 -2.21
CA ALA A 164 -17.55 0.74 -3.35
C ALA A 164 -16.45 -0.33 -3.23
N LEU A 165 -15.94 -0.59 -2.02
CA LEU A 165 -15.00 -1.67 -1.76
C LEU A 165 -15.62 -3.05 -2.05
N ALA A 166 -16.85 -3.28 -1.58
CA ALA A 166 -17.57 -4.52 -1.82
C ALA A 166 -17.80 -4.76 -3.32
N GLU A 167 -18.21 -3.71 -4.05
CA GLU A 167 -18.39 -3.75 -5.51
C GLU A 167 -17.08 -4.03 -6.24
N TYR A 168 -16.00 -3.34 -5.89
CA TYR A 168 -14.67 -3.55 -6.47
C TYR A 168 -14.19 -5.00 -6.29
N GLN A 169 -14.36 -5.57 -5.09
CA GLN A 169 -14.01 -6.95 -4.82
C GLN A 169 -14.88 -7.93 -5.62
N ALA A 170 -16.19 -7.66 -5.74
CA ALA A 170 -17.10 -8.49 -6.53
C ALA A 170 -16.69 -8.52 -8.01
N LYS A 171 -16.41 -7.34 -8.61
CA LYS A 171 -15.91 -7.22 -9.99
C LYS A 171 -14.59 -7.97 -10.19
N LYS A 172 -13.64 -7.82 -9.26
CA LYS A 172 -12.34 -8.54 -9.31
C LYS A 172 -12.52 -10.05 -9.24
N ARG A 173 -13.44 -10.56 -8.40
CA ARG A 173 -13.77 -11.99 -8.33
C ARG A 173 -14.42 -12.49 -9.62
N ALA A 174 -15.40 -11.77 -10.16
CA ALA A 174 -16.07 -12.11 -11.41
C ALA A 174 -15.09 -12.15 -12.60
N TYR A 175 -14.20 -11.15 -12.71
CA TYR A 175 -13.18 -11.12 -13.76
C TYR A 175 -12.23 -12.32 -13.67
N LYS A 176 -11.71 -12.64 -12.47
CA LYS A 176 -10.86 -13.84 -12.27
C LYS A 176 -11.59 -15.13 -12.62
N ALA A 177 -12.86 -15.27 -12.26
CA ALA A 177 -13.67 -16.42 -12.65
C ALA A 177 -13.82 -16.53 -14.17
N SER A 178 -14.05 -15.41 -14.87
CA SER A 178 -14.15 -15.37 -16.33
C SER A 178 -12.87 -15.78 -17.05
N LEU A 179 -11.69 -15.48 -16.48
CA LEU A 179 -10.41 -15.91 -17.04
C LEU A 179 -10.19 -17.43 -16.88
N ARG A 180 -10.54 -17.97 -15.72
CA ARG A 180 -10.48 -19.42 -15.46
C ARG A 180 -11.43 -20.23 -16.34
N ALA A 181 -12.63 -19.71 -16.62
CA ALA A 181 -13.60 -20.37 -17.50
C ALA A 181 -13.18 -20.38 -18.98
N LYS A 182 -12.19 -19.56 -19.37
CA LYS A 182 -11.64 -19.50 -20.73
C LYS A 182 -10.38 -20.38 -20.92
N THR A 183 -9.93 -21.05 -19.86
CA THR A 183 -8.75 -21.93 -19.84
C THR A 183 -9.21 -23.37 -19.65
#